data_AF-A0A3A9JT51-F1
#
_entry.id   AF-A0A3A9JT51-F1
#
_cell.length_a   1.000
_cell.length_b   1.000
_cell.length_c   1.000
_cell.angle_alpha   90.00
_cell.angle_beta   90.00
_cell.angle_gamma   90.00
#
_symmetry.space_group_name_H-M   'P 1'
#
loop_
_entity.id
_entity.type
_entity.pdbx_description
1 polymer ?
#
loop_
_entity_poly.entity_id
_entity_poly.type
_entity_poly.pdbx_seq_one_letter_code
_entity_poly.pdbx_strand_id
1 'polypeptide(L)'
;MEGIGEPCSILTAIEQEFLKSGHPKDLILCHSSGIGNKRGVGSDHFAHEGMVKRVIGSHWTWAPKLSQMVANNKVEGYVLPQGVMVQLLRAITGKKPGVISHVGLGTFIDPRLEGGRLNAISKASLVNKCLV
;
A
#
# COMPACT_ATOMS: atom_id res chain seq x y z
N MET A 1 -8.85 7.55 19.76
CA MET A 1 -9.65 6.46 19.19
C MET A 1 -8.78 5.78 18.15
N GLU A 2 -8.41 4.54 18.43
CA GLU A 2 -7.68 3.66 17.50
C GLU A 2 -8.56 3.35 16.28
N GLY A 3 -7.96 2.84 15.19
CA GLY A 3 -8.70 2.46 13.99
C GLY A 3 -9.69 1.30 14.22
N ILE A 4 -10.52 1.00 13.21
CA ILE A 4 -11.48 -0.11 13.29
C ILE A 4 -10.78 -1.42 12.87
N GLY A 5 -10.72 -2.40 13.78
CA GLY A 5 -10.15 -3.73 13.49
C GLY A 5 -8.64 -3.74 13.24
N GLU A 6 -7.93 -2.72 13.74
CA GLU A 6 -6.50 -2.56 13.56
C GLU A 6 -5.70 -3.30 14.65
N PRO A 7 -4.64 -4.06 14.29
CA PRO A 7 -3.79 -4.75 15.26
C PRO A 7 -2.80 -3.79 15.94
N CYS A 8 -3.31 -2.80 16.67
CA CYS A 8 -2.56 -1.64 17.18
C CYS A 8 -1.29 -2.03 17.96
N SER A 9 -1.38 -3.04 18.85
CA SER A 9 -0.23 -3.49 19.64
C SER A 9 0.89 -4.08 18.78
N ILE A 10 0.54 -4.77 17.68
CA ILE A 10 1.52 -5.34 16.74
C ILE A 10 2.18 -4.21 15.94
N LEU A 11 1.39 -3.27 15.41
CA LEU A 11 1.93 -2.15 14.63
C LEU A 11 2.88 -1.28 15.48
N THR A 12 2.47 -0.98 16.71
CA THR A 12 3.30 -0.27 17.69
C THR A 12 4.60 -1.02 17.97
N ALA A 13 4.54 -2.33 18.22
CA ALA A 13 5.74 -3.13 18.50
C ALA A 13 6.73 -3.15 17.32
N ILE A 14 6.22 -3.25 16.09
CA ILE A 14 7.05 -3.22 14.87
C ILE A 14 7.75 -1.85 14.73
N GLU A 15 7.03 -0.75 14.97
CA GLU A 15 7.62 0.59 14.94
C GLU A 15 8.71 0.75 16.01
N GLN A 16 8.45 0.32 17.25
CA GLN A 16 9.43 0.42 18.33
C GLN A 16 10.69 -0.39 18.05
N GLU A 17 10.55 -1.58 17.45
CA GLU A 17 11.70 -2.38 17.03
C GLU A 17 12.53 -1.65 15.96
N PHE A 18 11.87 -1.05 14.95
CA PHE A 18 12.56 -0.25 13.94
C PHE A 18 13.31 0.94 14.53
N LEU A 19 12.69 1.68 15.45
CA LEU A 19 13.32 2.82 16.11
C LEU A 19 14.54 2.40 16.96
N LYS A 20 14.54 1.19 17.50
CA LYS A 20 15.61 0.65 18.35
C LYS A 20 16.77 0.07 17.53
N SER A 21 16.48 -0.72 16.50
CA SER A 21 17.48 -1.53 15.80
C SER A 21 17.71 -1.12 14.34
N GLY A 22 16.88 -0.25 13.78
CA GLY A 22 16.83 0.03 12.34
C GLY A 22 16.18 -1.09 11.52
N HIS A 23 15.59 -2.09 12.18
CA HIS A 23 14.91 -3.23 11.56
C HIS A 23 13.47 -3.38 12.09
N PRO A 24 12.49 -3.78 11.27
CA PRO A 24 12.61 -4.24 9.88
C PRO A 24 12.82 -3.10 8.87
N LYS A 25 13.57 -3.39 7.81
CA LYS A 25 13.86 -2.43 6.72
C LYS A 25 13.31 -2.90 5.39
N ASP A 26 13.13 -1.97 4.48
CA ASP A 26 12.71 -2.21 3.08
C ASP A 26 11.41 -3.02 2.93
N LEU A 27 10.49 -2.88 3.88
CA LEU A 27 9.21 -3.59 3.85
C LEU A 27 8.37 -3.20 2.62
N ILE A 28 7.54 -4.14 2.18
CA ILE A 28 6.45 -3.89 1.23
C ILE A 28 5.15 -3.95 2.02
N LEU A 29 4.52 -2.80 2.25
CA LEU A 29 3.24 -2.69 2.93
C LEU A 29 2.10 -2.84 1.92
N CYS A 30 1.15 -3.72 2.19
CA CYS A 30 -0.01 -3.95 1.33
C CYS A 30 -1.31 -3.87 2.15
N HIS A 31 -2.26 -3.03 1.74
CA HIS A 31 -3.54 -2.88 2.44
C HIS A 31 -4.70 -2.51 1.50
N SER A 32 -5.83 -3.21 1.63
CA SER A 32 -7.02 -2.98 0.78
C SER A 32 -8.03 -2.01 1.39
N SER A 33 -7.83 -1.58 2.62
CA SER A 33 -8.61 -0.54 3.30
C SER A 33 -7.64 0.43 3.95
N GLY A 34 -8.08 1.64 4.26
CA GLY A 34 -7.22 2.55 5.00
C GLY A 34 -7.21 2.17 6.48
N ILE A 35 -6.03 2.26 7.08
CA ILE A 35 -5.76 1.88 8.46
C ILE A 35 -5.29 3.12 9.21
N GLY A 36 -5.85 3.36 10.40
CA GLY A 36 -5.52 4.51 11.24
C GLY A 36 -6.65 5.53 11.38
N ASN A 37 -6.30 6.70 11.89
CA ASN A 37 -7.26 7.72 12.33
C ASN A 37 -6.87 9.16 11.92
N LYS A 38 -5.95 9.34 10.96
CA LYS A 38 -5.32 10.63 10.56
C LYS A 38 -4.44 11.32 11.62
N ARG A 39 -4.21 10.70 12.77
CA ARG A 39 -3.46 11.29 13.90
C ARG A 39 -2.17 10.51 14.21
N GLY A 40 -1.62 9.79 13.23
CA GLY A 40 -0.32 9.11 13.36
C GLY A 40 -0.36 7.67 13.88
N VAL A 41 -1.51 6.98 13.81
CA VAL A 41 -1.63 5.54 14.08
C VAL A 41 -1.97 4.79 12.78
N GLY A 42 -2.08 3.46 12.82
CA GLY A 42 -2.34 2.67 11.62
C GLY A 42 -1.12 2.58 10.72
N SER A 43 -1.31 2.83 9.43
CA SER A 43 -0.18 2.75 8.48
C SER A 43 0.88 3.82 8.74
N ASP A 44 0.58 4.87 9.50
CA ASP A 44 1.58 5.89 9.89
C ASP A 44 2.66 5.35 10.84
N HIS A 45 2.45 4.21 11.52
CA HIS A 45 3.52 3.52 12.28
C HIS A 45 4.71 3.10 11.39
N PHE A 46 4.47 3.01 10.08
CA PHE A 46 5.49 2.65 9.09
C PHE A 46 6.12 3.86 8.39
N ALA A 47 5.74 5.09 8.77
CA ALA A 47 6.16 6.31 8.10
C ALA A 47 7.56 6.77 8.54
N HIS A 48 8.55 5.91 8.36
CA HIS A 48 9.95 6.14 8.67
C HIS A 48 10.83 5.83 7.45
N GLU A 49 11.76 6.73 7.09
CA GLU A 49 12.67 6.50 5.95
C GLU A 49 13.50 5.21 6.21
N GLY A 50 13.57 4.33 5.22
CA GLY A 50 14.28 3.04 5.30
C GLY A 50 13.44 1.87 5.86
N MET A 51 12.33 2.14 6.56
CA MET A 51 11.47 1.08 7.09
C MET A 51 10.65 0.41 5.98
N VAL A 52 10.01 1.23 5.13
CA VAL A 52 9.19 0.78 4.01
C VAL A 52 9.80 1.22 2.69
N LYS A 53 9.99 0.27 1.79
CA LYS A 53 10.41 0.53 0.41
C LYS A 53 9.21 0.85 -0.48
N ARG A 54 8.09 0.16 -0.26
CA ARG A 54 6.90 0.24 -1.12
C ARG A 54 5.61 0.11 -0.32
N VAL A 55 4.62 0.91 -0.69
CA VAL A 55 3.24 0.82 -0.19
C VAL A 55 2.30 0.56 -1.37
N ILE A 56 1.48 -0.47 -1.26
CA ILE A 56 0.42 -0.83 -2.21
C ILE A 56 -0.90 -0.72 -1.46
N GLY A 57 -1.67 0.34 -1.72
CA GLY A 57 -2.83 0.71 -0.91
C GLY A 57 -4.01 1.16 -1.75
N SER A 58 -5.23 0.77 -1.42
CA SER A 58 -6.43 1.28 -2.10
C SER A 58 -6.95 2.61 -1.53
N HIS A 59 -6.60 2.92 -0.28
CA HIS A 59 -7.14 4.06 0.45
C HIS A 59 -6.08 4.69 1.37
N TRP A 60 -5.71 5.93 1.04
CA TRP A 60 -4.53 6.62 1.60
C TRP A 60 -4.86 7.66 2.67
N THR A 61 -6.12 8.11 2.73
CA THR A 61 -6.55 9.27 3.53
C THR A 61 -6.35 9.12 5.04
N TRP A 62 -6.17 7.91 5.57
CA TRP A 62 -6.05 7.64 7.02
C TRP A 62 -4.61 7.66 7.54
N ALA A 63 -3.61 7.68 6.65
CA ALA A 63 -2.18 7.68 6.97
C ALA A 63 -1.45 8.86 6.31
N PRO A 64 -1.64 10.09 6.84
CA PRO A 64 -1.11 11.31 6.23
C PRO A 64 0.42 11.37 6.20
N LYS A 65 1.14 10.85 7.21
CA LYS A 65 2.61 10.87 7.21
C LYS A 65 3.15 9.98 6.09
N LEU A 66 2.61 8.77 5.97
CA LEU A 66 2.99 7.83 4.93
C LEU A 66 2.65 8.37 3.54
N SER A 67 1.47 8.98 3.39
CA SER A 67 1.06 9.64 2.14
C SER A 67 2.01 10.78 1.76
N GLN A 68 2.46 11.58 2.72
CA GLN A 68 3.43 12.66 2.48
C GLN A 68 4.78 12.11 2.03
N MET A 69 5.26 10.99 2.60
CA MET A 69 6.50 10.34 2.14
C MET A 69 6.39 9.89 0.69
N VAL A 70 5.25 9.33 0.29
CA VAL A 70 5.00 8.95 -1.11
C VAL A 70 4.96 10.19 -2.02
N ALA A 71 4.24 11.24 -1.64
CA ALA A 71 4.21 12.50 -2.39
C ALA A 71 5.62 13.11 -2.55
N ASN A 72 6.46 12.98 -1.53
CA ASN A 72 7.85 13.47 -1.52
C ASN A 72 8.86 12.53 -2.20
N ASN A 73 8.41 11.49 -2.90
CA ASN A 73 9.28 10.48 -3.54
C ASN A 73 10.27 9.80 -2.57
N LYS A 74 9.88 9.62 -1.30
CA LYS A 74 10.70 8.90 -0.30
C LYS A 74 10.42 7.40 -0.28
N VAL A 75 9.21 6.99 -0.67
CA VAL A 75 8.73 5.61 -0.67
C VAL A 75 7.98 5.36 -1.96
N GLU A 76 8.09 4.18 -2.57
CA GLU A 76 7.28 3.83 -3.74
C GLU A 76 5.80 3.71 -3.32
N GLY A 77 4.90 4.35 -4.05
CA GLY A 77 3.46 4.34 -3.77
C GLY A 77 2.67 3.82 -4.96
N TYR A 78 1.80 2.85 -4.70
CA TYR A 78 0.87 2.32 -5.68
C TYR A 78 -0.55 2.32 -5.12
N VAL A 79 -1.49 2.72 -5.95
CA VAL A 79 -2.92 2.64 -5.68
C VAL A 79 -3.55 1.59 -6.59
N LEU A 80 -4.33 0.69 -6.00
CA LEU A 80 -5.10 -0.32 -6.71
C LEU A 80 -6.56 -0.30 -6.23
N PRO A 81 -7.55 -0.64 -7.07
CA PRO A 81 -8.95 -0.66 -6.64
C PRO A 81 -9.18 -1.61 -5.46
N GLN A 82 -9.84 -1.12 -4.41
CA GLN A 82 -10.08 -1.87 -3.17
C GLN A 82 -10.68 -3.27 -3.41
N GLY A 83 -11.74 -3.36 -4.23
CA GLY A 83 -12.38 -4.64 -4.55
C GLY A 83 -11.45 -5.62 -5.27
N VAL A 84 -10.59 -5.09 -6.16
CA VAL A 84 -9.60 -5.91 -6.90
C VAL A 84 -8.52 -6.42 -5.94
N MET A 85 -8.07 -5.62 -4.98
CA MET A 85 -7.10 -6.07 -3.97
C MET A 85 -7.66 -7.20 -3.10
N VAL A 86 -8.91 -7.10 -2.64
CA VAL A 86 -9.56 -8.16 -1.86
C VAL A 86 -9.72 -9.44 -2.71
N GLN A 87 -10.11 -9.31 -3.97
CA GLN A 87 -10.16 -10.43 -4.90
C GLN A 87 -8.77 -11.04 -5.16
N LEU A 88 -7.73 -10.22 -5.20
CA LEU A 88 -6.34 -10.66 -5.36
C LEU A 88 -5.88 -11.48 -4.15
N LEU A 89 -6.20 -11.05 -2.92
CA LEU A 89 -5.92 -11.84 -1.72
C LEU A 89 -6.63 -13.21 -1.78
N ARG A 90 -7.88 -13.26 -2.25
CA ARG A 90 -8.61 -14.52 -2.48
C ARG A 90 -8.00 -15.38 -3.59
N ALA A 91 -7.48 -14.75 -4.65
CA ALA A 91 -6.80 -15.46 -5.75
C ALA A 91 -5.48 -16.09 -5.26
N ILE A 92 -4.72 -15.36 -4.44
CA ILE A 92 -3.48 -15.84 -3.82
C ILE A 92 -3.74 -17.07 -2.94
N THR A 93 -4.76 -17.04 -2.08
CA THR A 93 -5.10 -18.22 -1.23
C THR A 93 -5.53 -19.42 -2.06
N GLY A 94 -6.22 -19.18 -3.19
CA GLY A 94 -6.59 -20.21 -4.15
C GLY A 94 -5.47 -20.63 -5.11
N LYS A 95 -4.23 -20.15 -4.94
CA LYS A 95 -3.08 -20.40 -5.83
C LYS A 95 -3.36 -20.07 -7.31
N LYS A 96 -4.20 -19.06 -7.56
CA LYS A 96 -4.49 -18.57 -8.91
C LYS A 96 -3.40 -17.58 -9.36
N PRO A 97 -3.13 -17.46 -10.67
CA PRO A 97 -2.09 -16.58 -11.18
C PRO A 97 -2.38 -15.08 -11.01
N GLY A 98 -3.64 -14.69 -10.78
CA GLY A 98 -4.04 -13.30 -10.59
C GLY A 98 -5.54 -13.08 -10.72
N VAL A 99 -5.92 -11.82 -10.93
CA VAL A 99 -7.31 -11.37 -11.13
C VAL A 99 -7.39 -10.61 -12.45
N ILE A 100 -8.31 -11.02 -13.33
CA ILE A 100 -8.67 -10.27 -14.53
C ILE A 100 -9.89 -9.41 -14.16
N SER A 101 -9.82 -8.11 -14.41
CA SER A 101 -10.88 -7.16 -14.10
C SER A 101 -10.90 -6.00 -15.08
N HIS A 102 -12.09 -5.46 -15.34
CA HIS A 102 -12.27 -4.23 -16.12
C HIS A 102 -12.19 -2.97 -15.25
N VAL A 103 -12.13 -3.12 -13.91
CA VAL A 103 -12.11 -2.01 -12.97
C VAL A 103 -10.78 -1.23 -13.10
N GLY A 104 -10.88 0.07 -13.38
CA GLY A 104 -9.73 0.95 -13.54
C GLY A 104 -9.31 1.21 -14.99
N LEU A 105 -9.96 0.56 -15.97
CA LEU A 105 -9.75 0.90 -17.37
C LEU A 105 -10.11 2.36 -17.65
N GLY A 106 -9.24 3.06 -18.37
CA GLY A 106 -9.39 4.48 -18.69
C GLY A 106 -9.13 5.44 -17.51
N THR A 107 -8.72 4.95 -16.34
CA THR A 107 -8.32 5.79 -15.21
C THR A 107 -6.81 5.71 -14.99
N PHE A 108 -6.27 6.43 -13.99
CA PHE A 108 -4.86 6.32 -13.60
C PHE A 108 -4.42 4.89 -13.24
N ILE A 109 -5.35 3.97 -12.96
CA ILE A 109 -5.04 2.54 -12.74
C ILE A 109 -4.67 1.83 -14.05
N ASP A 110 -5.13 2.32 -15.20
CA ASP A 110 -4.90 1.68 -16.48
C ASP A 110 -3.39 1.58 -16.78
N PRO A 111 -2.86 0.39 -17.12
CA PRO A 111 -1.42 0.21 -17.41
C PRO A 111 -0.94 1.02 -18.62
N ARG A 112 -1.85 1.50 -19.48
CA ARG A 112 -1.52 2.38 -20.61
C ARG A 112 -1.31 3.84 -20.19
N LEU A 113 -1.73 4.19 -18.97
CA LEU A 113 -1.61 5.50 -18.37
C LEU A 113 -0.58 5.43 -17.24
N GLU A 114 -1.01 5.55 -15.97
CA GLU A 114 -0.12 5.58 -14.81
C GLU A 114 0.08 4.19 -14.17
N GLY A 115 -0.77 3.21 -14.48
CA GLY A 115 -0.68 1.87 -13.89
C GLY A 115 -0.83 1.86 -12.36
N GLY A 116 -1.52 2.85 -11.79
CA GLY A 116 -1.71 3.03 -10.36
C GLY A 116 -0.47 3.56 -9.63
N ARG A 117 0.56 4.05 -10.32
CA ARG A 117 1.75 4.64 -9.68
C ARG A 117 1.43 6.02 -9.13
N LEU A 118 1.76 6.28 -7.87
CA LEU A 118 1.46 7.55 -7.21
C LEU A 118 2.58 8.59 -7.29
N ASN A 119 3.79 8.19 -7.67
CA ASN A 119 4.94 9.07 -7.71
C ASN A 119 6.00 8.63 -8.74
N ALA A 120 7.02 9.45 -8.94
CA ALA A 120 8.01 9.26 -10.00
C ALA A 120 8.95 8.07 -9.72
N ILE A 121 9.17 7.71 -8.46
CA ILE A 121 10.06 6.59 -8.08
C ILE A 121 9.39 5.22 -8.19
N SER A 122 8.06 5.17 -8.33
CA SER A 122 7.31 3.93 -8.50
C SER A 122 7.43 3.42 -9.95
N LYS A 123 8.39 2.53 -10.21
CA LYS A 123 8.68 2.04 -11.57
C LYS A 123 8.12 0.65 -11.89
N ALA A 124 7.77 -0.14 -10.88
CA ALA A 124 7.27 -1.49 -11.11
C ALA A 124 5.93 -1.46 -11.86
N SER A 125 5.67 -2.49 -12.68
CA SER A 125 4.35 -2.71 -13.26
C SER A 125 3.58 -3.69 -12.38
N LEU A 126 2.55 -3.22 -11.67
CA LEU A 126 1.69 -4.07 -10.83
C LEU A 126 0.42 -4.53 -11.53
N VAL A 127 0.08 -3.89 -12.65
CA VAL A 127 -1.10 -4.15 -13.46
C VAL A 127 -0.64 -4.30 -14.91
N ASN A 128 -1.22 -5.25 -15.64
CA ASN A 128 -0.84 -5.53 -17.02
C ASN A 128 -2.09 -5.62 -17.89
N LYS A 129 -1.96 -5.21 -19.16
CA LYS A 129 -3.03 -5.40 -20.13
C LYS A 129 -3.16 -6.90 -20.43
N CYS A 130 -4.35 -7.44 -20.22
CA CYS A 130 -4.70 -8.78 -20.66
C CYS A 130 -5.39 -8.67 -22.02
N LEU A 131 -4.83 -9.34 -23.03
CA LEU A 131 -5.48 -9.56 -24.32
C LEU A 131 -6.15 -10.92 -24.22
N VAL A 132 -7.42 -10.92 -23.81
CA VAL A 132 -8.30 -12.09 -23.91
C VAL A 132 -9.02 -12.06 -25.25
#